data_AF-A0A525CJ67-F1
#
_entry.id   AF-A0A525CJ67-F1
#
_cell.length_a   1.000
_cell.length_b   1.000
_cell.length_c   1.000
_cell.angle_alpha   90.00
_cell.angle_beta   90.00
_cell.angle_gamma   90.00
#
_symmetry.space_group_name_H-M   'P 1'
#
loop_
_entity.id
_entity.type
_entity.pdbx_description
1 polymer ?
#
loop_
_entity_poly.entity_id
_entity_poly.type
_entity_poly.pdbx_seq_one_letter_code
_entity_poly.pdbx_strand_id
1 'polypeptide(L)' 'MRGENISKEYQKMVWIQDKDGKEYACYADDLKSLKKKEDMTDEEKAQCLDISQVLGDSW' A
#
# COMPACT_ATOMS: atom_id res chain seq x y z
N MET A 1 -21.27 7.98 12.60
CA MET A 1 -20.96 6.94 13.63
C MET A 1 -19.50 6.50 13.51
N ARG A 2 -18.89 5.99 14.59
CA ARG A 2 -17.46 5.57 14.60
C ARG A 2 -17.12 4.54 13.49
N GLY A 3 -18.06 3.65 13.16
CA GLY A 3 -17.89 2.65 12.09
C GLY A 3 -17.80 3.23 10.67
N GLU A 4 -18.55 4.31 10.37
CA GLU A 4 -18.48 4.95 9.05
C GLU A 4 -17.12 5.62 8.80
N ASN A 5 -16.51 6.18 9.85
CA ASN A 5 -15.19 6.77 9.76
C ASN A 5 -14.11 5.70 9.54
N ILE A 6 -14.20 4.57 10.25
CA ILE A 6 -13.30 3.42 10.05
C ILE A 6 -13.42 2.93 8.60
N SER A 7 -14.65 2.72 8.11
CA SER A 7 -14.89 2.30 6.72
C SER A 7 -14.24 3.24 5.70
N LYS A 8 -14.26 4.56 5.93
CA LYS A 8 -13.65 5.54 5.03
C LYS A 8 -12.12 5.46 5.01
N GLU A 9 -11.47 5.18 6.14
CA GLU A 9 -10.02 5.05 6.18
C GLU A 9 -9.54 3.77 5.48
N TYR A 10 -10.24 2.64 5.66
CA TYR A 10 -9.93 1.41 4.92
C TYR A 10 -10.16 1.55 3.41
N GLN A 11 -11.15 2.35 2.99
CA GLN A 11 -11.42 2.64 1.56
C GLN A 11 -10.30 3.41 0.86
N LYS A 12 -9.36 4.01 1.61
CA LYS A 12 -8.21 4.73 1.05
C LYS A 12 -7.00 3.82 0.81
N MET A 13 -7.05 2.55 1.23
CA MET A 13 -5.95 1.64 0.97
C MET A 13 -5.93 1.16 -0.48
N VAL A 14 -4.73 1.07 -1.03
CA VAL A 14 -4.45 0.62 -2.39
C VAL A 14 -3.35 -0.43 -2.36
N TRP A 15 -3.50 -1.41 -3.23
CA TRP A 15 -2.51 -2.47 -3.43
C TRP A 15 -1.66 -2.11 -4.63
N ILE A 16 -0.35 -2.24 -4.44
CA ILE A 16 0.66 -1.94 -5.46
C ILE A 16 1.61 -3.12 -5.54
N GLN A 17 1.91 -3.51 -6.78
CA GLN A 17 2.98 -4.44 -7.08
C GLN A 17 4.12 -3.64 -7.70
N ASP A 18 5.34 -3.80 -7.17
CA ASP A 18 6.53 -3.21 -7.78
C ASP A 18 7.04 -4.07 -8.95
N LYS A 19 8.07 -3.58 -9.63
CA LYS A 19 8.67 -4.24 -10.80
C LYS A 19 9.27 -5.61 -10.51
N ASP A 20 9.65 -5.87 -9.26
CA ASP A 20 10.22 -7.13 -8.82
C ASP A 20 9.12 -8.13 -8.41
N GLY A 21 7.85 -7.75 -8.57
CA GLY A 21 6.69 -8.56 -8.25
C GLY A 21 6.27 -8.48 -6.78
N LYS A 22 6.94 -7.65 -5.97
CA LYS A 22 6.66 -7.52 -4.55
C LYS A 22 5.43 -6.65 -4.31
N GLU A 23 4.57 -7.10 -3.41
CA GLU A 23 3.29 -6.46 -3.14
C GLU A 23 3.36 -5.59 -1.88
N TYR A 24 2.65 -4.46 -1.92
CA TYR A 24 2.55 -3.49 -0.85
C TYR A 24 1.09 -3.02 -0.68
N ALA A 25 0.67 -2.87 0.56
CA ALA A 25 -0.56 -2.17 0.94
C ALA A 25 -0.21 -0.76 1.42
N CYS A 26 -0.70 0.25 0.71
CA CYS A 26 -0.40 1.66 0.96
C CYS A 26 -1.69 2.46 1.19
N TYR A 27 -1.63 3.56 1.94
CA TYR A 27 -2.69 4.57 1.90
C TYR A 27 -2.50 5.45 0.67
N ALA A 28 -3.56 5.66 -0.12
CA ALA A 28 -3.49 6.46 -1.35
C ALA A 28 -3.01 7.91 -1.11
N ASP A 29 -3.24 8.44 0.09
CA ASP A 29 -2.82 9.79 0.48
C ASP A 29 -1.29 9.96 0.59
N ASP A 30 -0.56 8.88 0.84
CA ASP A 30 0.92 8.88 0.94
C ASP A 30 1.58 8.76 -0.43
N LEU A 31 0.81 8.41 -1.47
CA LEU A 31 1.28 8.16 -2.83
C LEU A 31 0.99 9.32 -3.78
N LYS A 32 0.78 10.53 -3.27
CA LYS A 32 0.39 11.70 -4.07
C LYS A 32 1.40 12.09 -5.15
N SER A 33 2.66 11.71 -4.98
CA SER A 33 3.76 11.93 -5.94
C SER A 33 3.87 10.84 -7.01
N LEU A 34 3.15 9.73 -6.85
CA LEU A 34 3.36 8.54 -7.67
C LEU A 34 2.85 8.75 -9.10
N LYS A 35 3.75 8.71 -10.07
CA LYS A 35 3.39 8.84 -11.50
C LYS A 35 2.81 7.54 -12.07
N LYS A 36 3.30 6.39 -11.60
CA LYS A 36 2.85 5.05 -11.96
C LYS A 36 2.97 4.15 -10.74
N LYS A 37 2.02 3.21 -10.58
CA LYS A 37 1.96 2.30 -9.43
C LYS A 37 3.25 1.49 -9.24
N GLU A 38 3.86 1.06 -10.33
CA GLU A 38 5.03 0.18 -10.33
C GLU A 38 6.36 0.91 -10.04
N ASP A 39 6.36 2.25 -10.08
CA ASP A 39 7.56 3.11 -10.01
C ASP A 39 7.78 3.72 -8.62
N MET A 40 7.50 2.98 -7.55
CA MET A 40 7.72 3.47 -6.18
C MET A 40 9.20 3.64 -5.87
N THR A 41 9.58 4.78 -5.28
CA THR A 41 10.92 4.95 -4.69
C THR A 41 11.05 4.19 -3.37
N ASP A 42 12.28 3.99 -2.89
CA ASP A 42 12.50 3.32 -1.61
C ASP A 42 11.88 4.10 -0.43
N GLU A 43 11.84 5.43 -0.51
CA GLU A 43 11.17 6.27 0.46
C GLU A 43 9.65 6.05 0.46
N GLU A 44 9.04 5.93 -0.72
CA GLU A 44 7.61 5.65 -0.85
C GLU A 44 7.27 4.23 -0.37
N LYS A 45 8.12 3.24 -0.67
CA LYS A 45 8.00 1.86 -0.16
C LYS A 45 8.04 1.82 1.36
N ALA A 46 8.88 2.64 1.99
CA ALA A 46 8.98 2.71 3.45
C ALA A 46 7.70 3.24 4.13
N GLN A 47 6.80 3.89 3.39
CA GLN A 47 5.50 4.34 3.91
C GLN A 47 4.39 3.29 3.77
N CYS A 48 4.66 2.17 3.10
CA CYS A 48 3.68 1.11 2.86
C CYS A 48 3.97 -0.14 3.69
N LEU A 49 2.94 -0.96 3.87
CA LEU A 49 3.09 -2.28 4.47
C LEU A 49 3.42 -3.31 3.38
N ASP A 50 4.60 -3.90 3.49
CA ASP A 50 4.97 -5.08 2.71
C ASP A 50 4.15 -6.29 3.17
N ILE A 51 3.32 -6.81 2.26
CA ILE A 51 2.29 -7.80 2.61
C ILE A 51 2.90 -9.18 2.91
N SER A 52 4.12 -9.44 2.44
CA SER A 52 4.85 -10.67 2.79
C SER A 52 5.12 -10.78 4.29
N GLN A 53 5.23 -9.65 5.00
CA GLN A 53 5.41 -9.64 6.45
C GLN A 53 4.17 -10.13 7.22
N VAL A 54 3.00 -10.09 6.58
CA VAL A 54 1.72 -10.52 7.17
C VAL A 54 1.34 -11.92 6.72
N LEU A 55 1.48 -12.20 5.42
CA LEU A 55 1.06 -13.47 4.81
C LEU A 55 2.13 -14.58 4.96
N GLY A 56 3.39 -14.21 5.18
CA GLY A 56 4.53 -15.13 5.17
C GLY A 56 4.92 -15.58 3.76
N ASP A 57 6.02 -16.34 3.65
CA ASP A 57 6.62 -16.77 2.38
C ASP A 57 5.76 -17.76 1.55
N SER A 58 4.52 -18.04 1.98
CA SER A 58 3.69 -19.15 1.47
C SER A 58 2.40 -18.70 0.76
N TRP A 59 2.32 -17.44 0.35
CA TRP A 59 1.23 -16.88 -0.44
C TRP A 59 1.38 -17.21 -1.93
#